data_AF-A0A1H3SHG3-F1
#
_entry.id   AF-A0A1H3SHG3-F1
#
_cell.length_a   1.000
_cell.length_b   1.000
_cell.length_c   1.000
_cell.angle_alpha   90.00
_cell.angle_beta   90.00
_cell.angle_gamma   90.00
#
_symmetry.space_group_name_H-M   'P 1'
#
loop_
_entity.id
_entity.type
_entity.pdbx_description
1 polymer ?
#
loop_
_entity_poly.entity_id
_entity_poly.type
_entity_poly.pdbx_seq_one_letter_code
_entity_poly.pdbx_strand_id
1 'polypeptide(L)'
;MFAQLQHCGRISHPSHQEENALPVAPSAIKPTGSAFTARGYQDFETPRQLETSEIVDVVDQFRQAAQNALDAGLDGVEVHGANGYLIDQFLRDGTNNRTDAYGGTIENRMRFLQEVLDAVLDVFPAERVGLKLSPENSFNGMSDSNPQGHFESVVEAISDRGLGYLHVTEASMGFTGHIEGSARNVDYGKLRSLFPGTYIANNGYSKADAEFAILSGHADLVAFGTPFLANPDLVRRFRDNLPLNTVDKTTFYIGGETGYNDYPFADQNLVSAA
;
A
#
# COMPACT_ATOMS: atom_id res chain seq x y z
N MET A 1 -15.11 -0.50 7.46
CA MET A 1 -13.95 0.36 7.14
C MET A 1 -12.74 -0.19 7.86
N PHE A 2 -11.62 -0.32 7.15
CA PHE A 2 -10.32 -0.68 7.73
C PHE A 2 -9.38 0.53 7.74
N ALA A 3 -8.58 0.67 8.79
CA ALA A 3 -7.49 1.65 8.81
C ALA A 3 -6.23 1.05 8.20
N GLN A 4 -5.58 1.78 7.29
CA GLN A 4 -4.26 1.42 6.81
C GLN A 4 -3.19 1.94 7.78
N LEU A 5 -2.41 1.04 8.38
CA LEU A 5 -1.33 1.36 9.33
C LEU A 5 -0.05 1.61 8.55
N GLN A 6 0.52 2.81 8.69
CA GLN A 6 1.64 3.26 7.87
C GLN A 6 2.71 3.95 8.70
N HIS A 7 3.98 3.72 8.33
CA HIS A 7 5.13 4.46 8.81
C HIS A 7 5.97 4.92 7.61
N CYS A 8 6.20 6.22 7.45
CA CYS A 8 6.80 6.78 6.23
C CYS A 8 8.26 6.38 5.99
N GLY A 9 9.00 6.05 7.06
CA GLY A 9 10.42 5.72 6.99
C GLY A 9 11.21 6.88 6.37
N ARG A 10 12.06 6.60 5.37
CA ARG A 10 12.88 7.62 4.69
C ARG A 10 12.08 8.67 3.89
N ILE A 11 10.79 8.44 3.61
CA ILE A 11 9.94 9.36 2.84
C ILE A 11 9.32 10.40 3.79
N SER A 12 10.20 11.19 4.41
CA SER A 12 9.85 12.23 5.38
C SER A 12 10.91 13.33 5.35
N HIS A 13 10.75 14.34 6.18
CA HIS A 13 11.70 15.44 6.34
C HIS A 13 11.83 15.79 7.83
N PRO A 14 12.99 16.25 8.33
CA PRO A 14 13.18 16.56 9.75
C PRO A 14 12.11 17.48 10.33
N SER A 15 11.58 18.42 9.54
CA SER A 15 10.49 19.31 9.97
C SER A 15 9.18 18.60 10.36
N HIS A 16 9.02 17.30 10.05
CA HIS A 16 7.88 16.48 10.46
C HIS A 16 8.21 15.55 11.62
N GLN A 17 9.46 15.53 12.08
CA GLN A 17 9.94 14.66 13.13
C GLN A 17 10.03 15.45 14.45
N GLU A 18 9.89 14.74 15.56
CA GLU A 18 10.12 15.32 16.88
C GLU A 18 11.54 15.88 16.96
N GLU A 19 11.68 17.08 17.55
CA GLU A 19 12.95 17.78 17.72
C GLU A 19 13.76 18.00 16.43
N ASN A 20 13.13 17.91 15.26
CA ASN A 20 13.80 17.91 13.95
C ASN A 20 14.82 16.77 13.80
N ALA A 21 14.56 15.60 14.39
CA ALA A 21 15.36 14.42 14.16
C ALA A 21 15.35 14.00 12.68
N LEU A 22 16.38 13.26 12.25
CA LEU A 22 16.38 12.66 10.92
C LEU A 22 15.30 11.56 10.82
N PRO A 23 14.58 11.48 9.69
CA PRO A 23 13.75 10.31 9.40
C PRO A 23 14.51 9.00 9.55
N VAL A 24 13.83 7.95 9.99
CA VAL A 24 14.44 6.63 10.19
C VAL A 24 14.19 5.70 9.00
N ALA A 25 15.09 4.74 8.77
CA ALA A 25 15.03 3.79 7.66
C ALA A 25 15.82 2.50 7.97
N PRO A 26 15.68 1.42 7.19
CA PRO A 26 16.57 0.26 7.30
C PRO A 26 18.03 0.60 6.99
N SER A 27 18.29 1.58 6.12
CA SER A 27 19.64 2.00 5.73
C SER A 27 19.70 3.50 5.44
N ALA A 28 20.89 4.09 5.60
CA ALA A 28 21.14 5.51 5.38
C ALA A 28 21.21 5.87 3.87
N ILE A 29 20.11 5.62 3.13
CA ILE A 29 20.00 5.84 1.68
C ILE A 29 18.96 6.93 1.43
N LYS A 30 19.42 8.10 1.00
CA LYS A 30 18.55 9.24 0.66
C LYS A 30 17.63 8.88 -0.52
N PRO A 31 16.30 9.04 -0.41
CA PRO A 31 15.40 8.89 -1.56
C PRO A 31 15.58 10.04 -2.56
N THR A 32 15.22 9.81 -3.81
CA THR A 32 15.18 10.86 -4.84
C THR A 32 13.93 11.73 -4.68
N GLY A 33 14.02 13.00 -5.09
CA GLY A 33 12.91 13.94 -5.03
C GLY A 33 12.89 14.81 -3.77
N SER A 34 11.69 15.27 -3.40
CA SER A 34 11.48 16.28 -2.36
C SER A 34 10.26 15.92 -1.50
N ALA A 35 10.31 16.25 -0.22
CA ALA A 35 9.19 16.21 0.71
C ALA A 35 8.39 17.51 0.64
N PHE A 36 7.06 17.44 0.71
CA PHE A 36 6.25 18.63 0.96
C PHE A 36 6.31 18.98 2.45
N THR A 37 6.62 20.24 2.77
CA THR A 37 6.74 20.74 4.14
C THR A 37 5.88 22.00 4.31
N ALA A 38 5.78 22.54 5.53
CA ALA A 38 5.14 23.83 5.77
C ALA A 38 5.75 25.01 4.98
N ARG A 39 6.96 24.84 4.41
CA ARG A 39 7.65 25.82 3.56
C ARG A 39 7.61 25.46 2.07
N GLY A 40 6.76 24.51 1.69
CA GLY A 40 6.71 23.94 0.34
C GLY A 40 7.65 22.75 0.17
N TYR A 41 7.94 22.39 -1.08
CA TYR A 41 8.83 21.27 -1.39
C TYR A 41 10.26 21.57 -0.95
N GLN A 42 10.83 20.67 -0.16
CA GLN A 42 12.23 20.68 0.26
C GLN A 42 12.86 19.32 -0.05
N ASP A 43 14.14 19.32 -0.37
CA ASP A 43 14.86 18.09 -0.68
C ASP A 43 14.78 17.10 0.49
N PHE A 44 14.68 15.81 0.17
CA PHE A 44 14.84 14.80 1.20
C PHE A 44 16.23 14.87 1.84
N GLU A 45 16.31 14.46 3.09
CA GLU A 45 17.59 14.26 3.77
C GLU A 45 17.98 12.77 3.76
N THR A 46 19.26 12.49 4.02
CA THR A 46 19.71 11.11 4.24
C THR A 46 19.11 10.63 5.57
N PRO A 47 18.32 9.55 5.59
CA PRO A 47 17.71 9.06 6.82
C PRO A 47 18.78 8.47 7.75
N ARG A 48 18.45 8.36 9.03
CA ARG A 48 19.21 7.57 9.99
C ARG A 48 18.83 6.10 9.85
N GLN A 49 19.83 5.22 9.79
CA GLN A 49 19.58 3.79 9.90
C GLN A 49 19.09 3.46 11.31
N LEU A 50 18.00 2.70 11.43
CA LEU A 50 17.54 2.14 12.71
C LEU A 50 18.61 1.23 13.29
N GLU A 51 18.92 1.39 14.56
CA GLU A 51 19.68 0.41 15.32
C GLU A 51 18.84 -0.86 15.49
N THR A 52 19.49 -2.03 15.56
CA THR A 52 18.79 -3.31 15.69
C THR A 52 17.86 -3.33 16.91
N SER A 53 18.27 -2.70 18.02
CA SER A 53 17.46 -2.61 19.25
C SER A 53 16.27 -1.65 19.16
N GLU A 54 16.22 -0.74 18.18
CA GLU A 54 15.09 0.20 18.01
C GLU A 54 13.93 -0.43 17.23
N ILE A 55 14.16 -1.54 16.52
CA ILE A 55 13.15 -2.15 15.64
C ILE A 55 11.95 -2.65 16.46
N VAL A 56 12.19 -3.18 17.67
CA VAL A 56 11.12 -3.62 18.57
C VAL A 56 10.18 -2.47 18.96
N ASP A 57 10.72 -1.26 19.19
CA ASP A 57 9.90 -0.10 19.54
C ASP A 57 9.03 0.33 18.34
N VAL A 58 9.54 0.20 17.12
CA VAL A 58 8.76 0.48 15.90
C VAL A 58 7.66 -0.57 15.71
N VAL A 59 7.94 -1.85 15.96
CA VAL A 59 6.92 -2.92 15.94
C VAL A 59 5.82 -2.62 16.97
N ASP A 60 6.19 -2.18 18.17
CA ASP A 60 5.25 -1.81 19.22
C ASP A 60 4.38 -0.60 18.84
N GLN A 61 4.89 0.35 18.04
CA GLN A 61 4.08 1.43 17.46
C GLN A 61 2.98 0.90 16.53
N PHE A 62 3.24 -0.15 15.73
CA PHE A 62 2.20 -0.79 14.93
C PHE A 62 1.15 -1.50 15.79
N ARG A 63 1.57 -2.18 16.88
CA ARG A 63 0.63 -2.76 17.86
C ARG A 63 -0.27 -1.69 18.46
N GLN A 64 0.32 -0.58 18.91
CA GLN A 64 -0.44 0.52 19.50
C GLN A 64 -1.38 1.16 18.48
N ALA A 65 -0.95 1.31 17.23
CA ALA A 65 -1.81 1.83 16.16
C ALA A 65 -2.99 0.90 15.87
N ALA A 66 -2.78 -0.42 15.90
CA ALA A 66 -3.85 -1.40 15.83
C ALA A 66 -4.80 -1.30 17.03
N GLN A 67 -4.29 -1.16 18.26
CA GLN A 67 -5.14 -0.97 19.45
C GLN A 67 -6.00 0.29 19.33
N ASN A 68 -5.40 1.40 18.86
CA ASN A 68 -6.13 2.65 18.64
C ASN A 68 -7.22 2.48 17.57
N ALA A 69 -6.97 1.72 16.50
CA ALA A 69 -7.96 1.42 15.47
C ALA A 69 -9.12 0.57 16.02
N LEU A 70 -8.83 -0.40 16.88
CA LEU A 70 -9.83 -1.21 17.58
C LEU A 70 -10.69 -0.36 18.52
N ASP A 71 -10.06 0.50 19.33
CA ASP A 71 -10.73 1.39 20.27
C ASP A 71 -11.60 2.44 19.55
N ALA A 72 -11.21 2.83 18.33
CA ALA A 72 -12.00 3.69 17.45
C ALA A 72 -13.21 2.98 16.79
N GLY A 73 -13.37 1.67 17.00
CA GLY A 73 -14.48 0.88 16.46
C GLY A 73 -14.35 0.54 14.99
N LEU A 74 -13.13 0.53 14.43
CA LEU A 74 -12.91 0.10 13.06
C LEU A 74 -13.07 -1.42 12.92
N ASP A 75 -13.48 -1.87 11.72
CA ASP A 75 -13.75 -3.28 11.49
C ASP A 75 -12.46 -4.14 11.51
N GLY A 76 -11.30 -3.51 11.36
CA GLY A 76 -10.01 -4.15 11.11
C GLY A 76 -8.95 -3.17 10.58
N VAL A 77 -7.79 -3.70 10.19
CA VAL A 77 -6.62 -2.92 9.77
C VAL A 77 -5.93 -3.51 8.55
N GLU A 78 -5.26 -2.65 7.77
CA GLU A 78 -4.38 -3.03 6.67
C GLU A 78 -2.94 -2.61 6.98
N VAL A 79 -2.01 -3.56 7.07
CA VAL A 79 -0.59 -3.25 7.23
C VAL A 79 -0.02 -2.76 5.89
N HIS A 80 0.56 -1.55 5.89
CA HIS A 80 1.12 -0.96 4.66
C HIS A 80 2.56 -1.43 4.37
N GLY A 81 2.70 -2.58 3.73
CA GLY A 81 3.96 -3.14 3.23
C GLY A 81 4.32 -2.75 1.79
N ALA A 82 3.95 -1.55 1.34
CA ALA A 82 3.99 -1.16 -0.07
C ALA A 82 4.47 0.30 -0.28
N ASN A 83 4.60 0.69 -1.54
CA ASN A 83 4.82 2.06 -2.02
C ASN A 83 6.04 2.78 -1.45
N GLY A 84 7.06 2.02 -1.06
CA GLY A 84 8.34 2.54 -0.59
C GLY A 84 8.29 3.20 0.79
N TYR A 85 7.32 2.82 1.62
CA TYR A 85 7.29 3.19 3.04
C TYR A 85 8.03 2.15 3.90
N LEU A 86 8.12 2.36 5.22
CA LEU A 86 9.14 1.70 6.05
C LEU A 86 9.21 0.18 5.88
N ILE A 87 8.07 -0.52 5.94
CA ILE A 87 8.05 -1.98 5.77
C ILE A 87 8.59 -2.38 4.39
N ASP A 88 8.14 -1.72 3.34
CA ASP A 88 8.62 -1.96 1.97
C ASP A 88 10.11 -1.61 1.79
N GLN A 89 10.58 -0.58 2.51
CA GLN A 89 12.01 -0.24 2.55
C GLN A 89 12.85 -1.38 3.14
N PHE A 90 12.34 -2.08 4.17
CA PHE A 90 12.99 -3.26 4.73
C PHE A 90 12.92 -4.45 3.79
N LEU A 91 11.78 -4.66 3.12
CA LEU A 91 11.61 -5.78 2.21
C LEU A 91 12.64 -5.75 1.07
N ARG A 92 12.77 -4.62 0.36
CA ARG A 92 13.51 -4.61 -0.92
C ARG A 92 14.99 -4.26 -0.77
N ASP A 93 15.84 -4.98 -1.50
CA ASP A 93 17.29 -4.85 -1.41
C ASP A 93 17.86 -3.55 -2.02
N GLY A 94 17.08 -2.81 -2.81
CA GLY A 94 17.44 -1.46 -3.25
C GLY A 94 17.52 -0.43 -2.12
N THR A 95 16.89 -0.73 -0.98
CA THR A 95 16.79 0.19 0.17
C THR A 95 17.25 -0.40 1.49
N ASN A 96 17.46 -1.72 1.55
CA ASN A 96 17.93 -2.42 2.73
C ASN A 96 19.29 -3.06 2.49
N ASN A 97 20.34 -2.32 2.88
CA ASN A 97 21.75 -2.76 2.86
C ASN A 97 22.23 -3.20 4.24
N ARG A 98 21.32 -3.58 5.15
CA ARG A 98 21.71 -4.02 6.50
C ARG A 98 22.46 -5.34 6.46
N THR A 99 23.33 -5.53 7.44
CA THR A 99 24.14 -6.74 7.65
C THR A 99 23.77 -7.50 8.91
N ASP A 100 22.76 -7.03 9.65
CA ASP A 100 22.22 -7.69 10.84
C ASP A 100 21.06 -8.63 10.49
N ALA A 101 20.31 -9.07 11.50
CA ALA A 101 19.18 -10.00 11.34
C ALA A 101 18.02 -9.45 10.50
N TYR A 102 18.06 -8.19 10.07
CA TYR A 102 17.01 -7.54 9.29
C TYR A 102 17.44 -7.19 7.85
N GLY A 103 18.60 -7.66 7.38
CA GLY A 103 19.03 -7.48 5.99
C GLY A 103 19.85 -8.63 5.42
N GLY A 104 20.30 -8.46 4.18
CA GLY A 104 21.00 -9.49 3.41
C GLY A 104 20.03 -10.48 2.78
N THR A 105 19.77 -11.60 3.45
CA THR A 105 18.93 -12.68 2.90
C THR A 105 17.45 -12.27 2.83
N ILE A 106 16.67 -12.94 1.98
CA ILE A 106 15.23 -12.69 1.86
C ILE A 106 14.54 -12.86 3.23
N GLU A 107 14.90 -13.89 3.98
CA GLU A 107 14.33 -14.20 5.30
C GLU A 107 14.56 -13.06 6.30
N ASN A 108 15.75 -12.47 6.29
CA ASN A 108 16.05 -11.34 7.16
C ASN A 108 15.31 -10.07 6.72
N ARG A 109 15.21 -9.80 5.42
CA ARG A 109 14.49 -8.62 4.92
C ARG A 109 12.98 -8.66 5.20
N MET A 110 12.38 -9.86 5.23
CA MET A 110 10.98 -10.02 5.61
C MET A 110 10.72 -10.08 7.12
N ARG A 111 11.77 -10.17 7.96
CA ARG A 111 11.64 -10.31 9.42
C ARG A 111 10.82 -9.18 10.04
N PHE A 112 11.11 -7.93 9.67
CA PHE A 112 10.40 -6.77 10.19
C PHE A 112 8.89 -6.80 9.86
N LEU A 113 8.52 -7.18 8.62
CA LEU A 113 7.12 -7.37 8.25
C LEU A 113 6.45 -8.45 9.12
N GLN A 114 7.13 -9.57 9.34
CA GLN A 114 6.58 -10.67 10.13
C GLN A 114 6.35 -10.26 11.59
N GLU A 115 7.30 -9.56 12.20
CA GLU A 115 7.16 -9.05 13.57
C GLU A 115 6.03 -8.01 13.68
N VAL A 116 5.87 -7.13 12.68
CA VAL A 116 4.73 -6.21 12.62
C VAL A 116 3.40 -6.97 12.50
N LEU A 117 3.33 -8.00 11.66
CA LEU A 117 2.13 -8.82 11.53
C LEU A 117 1.80 -9.55 12.82
N ASP A 118 2.79 -10.16 13.49
CA ASP A 118 2.62 -10.80 14.80
C ASP A 118 2.03 -9.81 15.82
N ALA A 119 2.61 -8.61 15.90
CA ALA A 119 2.19 -7.56 16.81
C ALA A 119 0.76 -7.04 16.55
N VAL A 120 0.35 -6.96 15.28
CA VAL A 120 -1.01 -6.56 14.91
C VAL A 120 -2.03 -7.70 15.16
N LEU A 121 -1.61 -8.95 14.96
CA LEU A 121 -2.42 -10.15 15.21
C LEU A 121 -2.65 -10.42 16.71
N ASP A 122 -1.81 -9.87 17.59
CA ASP A 122 -2.08 -9.84 19.04
C ASP A 122 -3.32 -8.99 19.39
N VAL A 123 -3.74 -8.07 18.51
CA VAL A 123 -4.83 -7.12 18.74
C VAL A 123 -6.08 -7.45 17.94
N PHE A 124 -5.93 -7.74 16.64
CA PHE A 124 -7.04 -8.11 15.77
C PHE A 124 -7.00 -9.59 15.42
N PRO A 125 -8.16 -10.27 15.32
CA PRO A 125 -8.20 -11.61 14.76
C PRO A 125 -7.77 -11.57 13.28
N ALA A 126 -7.14 -12.63 12.80
CA ALA A 126 -6.43 -12.63 11.52
C ALA A 126 -7.32 -12.26 10.33
N GLU A 127 -8.59 -12.65 10.34
CA GLU A 127 -9.56 -12.33 9.29
C GLU A 127 -9.90 -10.83 9.18
N ARG A 128 -9.50 -10.02 10.18
CA ARG A 128 -9.64 -8.56 10.20
C ARG A 128 -8.32 -7.83 9.97
N VAL A 129 -7.27 -8.55 9.59
CA VAL A 129 -5.96 -8.00 9.25
C VAL A 129 -5.68 -8.26 7.77
N GLY A 130 -5.48 -7.17 7.02
CA GLY A 130 -5.00 -7.20 5.65
C GLY A 130 -3.53 -6.82 5.54
N LEU A 131 -2.89 -7.21 4.45
CA LEU A 131 -1.56 -6.75 4.08
C LEU A 131 -1.58 -6.14 2.68
N LYS A 132 -0.99 -4.95 2.51
CA LYS A 132 -0.79 -4.35 1.20
C LYS A 132 0.66 -4.47 0.73
N LEU A 133 0.88 -4.96 -0.49
CA LEU A 133 2.18 -5.10 -1.15
C LEU A 133 2.19 -4.40 -2.52
N SER A 134 3.39 -4.02 -3.00
CA SER A 134 3.58 -3.44 -4.33
C SER A 134 4.86 -3.97 -5.01
N PRO A 135 4.87 -5.24 -5.45
CA PRO A 135 6.09 -5.99 -5.78
C PRO A 135 7.11 -5.28 -6.68
N GLU A 136 6.64 -4.59 -7.72
CA GLU A 136 7.49 -3.91 -8.70
C GLU A 136 7.27 -2.39 -8.78
N ASN A 137 6.52 -1.81 -7.83
CA ASN A 137 6.28 -0.36 -7.84
C ASN A 137 7.58 0.38 -7.50
N SER A 138 8.03 1.25 -8.41
CA SER A 138 9.27 2.03 -8.29
C SER A 138 9.07 3.39 -7.62
N PHE A 139 7.83 3.75 -7.29
CA PHE A 139 7.50 4.94 -6.52
C PHE A 139 8.36 5.04 -5.26
N ASN A 140 8.70 6.27 -4.85
CA ASN A 140 9.59 6.54 -3.70
C ASN A 140 11.02 5.97 -3.84
N GLY A 141 11.49 5.79 -5.08
CA GLY A 141 12.86 5.36 -5.39
C GLY A 141 13.13 3.92 -4.96
N MET A 142 12.12 3.06 -5.11
CA MET A 142 12.20 1.64 -4.74
C MET A 142 12.69 0.80 -5.92
N SER A 143 13.44 -0.25 -5.58
CA SER A 143 13.89 -1.28 -6.51
C SER A 143 14.16 -2.58 -5.76
N ASP A 144 14.03 -3.70 -6.45
CA ASP A 144 14.39 -5.02 -5.95
C ASP A 144 15.15 -5.78 -7.06
N SER A 145 16.22 -6.50 -6.72
CA SER A 145 17.01 -7.23 -7.70
C SER A 145 16.33 -8.49 -8.25
N ASN A 146 15.36 -9.05 -7.52
CA ASN A 146 14.58 -10.23 -7.91
C ASN A 146 13.14 -10.15 -7.37
N PRO A 147 12.31 -9.22 -7.88
CA PRO A 147 10.98 -8.96 -7.32
C PRO A 147 10.06 -10.18 -7.39
N GLN A 148 10.17 -11.02 -8.42
CA GLN A 148 9.36 -12.25 -8.50
C GLN A 148 9.66 -13.19 -7.33
N GLY A 149 10.90 -13.69 -7.23
CA GLY A 149 11.24 -14.69 -6.22
C GLY A 149 11.14 -14.16 -4.80
N HIS A 150 11.45 -12.87 -4.60
CA HIS A 150 11.33 -12.23 -3.30
C HIS A 150 9.86 -12.14 -2.85
N PHE A 151 8.95 -11.61 -3.66
CA PHE A 151 7.55 -11.47 -3.26
C PHE A 151 6.80 -12.81 -3.25
N GLU A 152 7.20 -13.82 -4.01
CA GLU A 152 6.74 -15.21 -3.81
C GLU A 152 7.07 -15.68 -2.38
N SER A 153 8.32 -15.50 -1.93
CA SER A 153 8.75 -15.90 -0.59
C SER A 153 8.00 -15.16 0.52
N VAL A 154 7.73 -13.86 0.31
CA VAL A 154 6.93 -13.05 1.26
C VAL A 154 5.50 -13.58 1.36
N VAL A 155 4.86 -13.89 0.23
CA VAL A 155 3.49 -14.41 0.20
C VAL A 155 3.41 -15.81 0.82
N GLU A 156 4.39 -16.68 0.54
CA GLU A 156 4.50 -18.00 1.16
C GLU A 156 4.68 -17.89 2.69
N ALA A 157 5.48 -16.94 3.18
CA ALA A 157 5.72 -16.76 4.62
C ALA A 157 4.49 -16.26 5.40
N ILE A 158 3.47 -15.73 4.71
CA ILE A 158 2.24 -15.22 5.35
C ILE A 158 1.00 -16.07 5.05
N SER A 159 1.08 -17.06 4.15
CA SER A 159 -0.07 -17.79 3.63
C SER A 159 -0.85 -18.54 4.72
N ASP A 160 -0.13 -19.12 5.69
CA ASP A 160 -0.70 -19.91 6.77
C ASP A 160 -1.16 -19.06 7.98
N ARG A 161 -1.01 -17.73 7.91
CA ARG A 161 -1.40 -16.82 9.02
C ARG A 161 -2.89 -16.56 9.09
N GLY A 162 -3.67 -16.96 8.09
CA GLY A 162 -5.11 -16.74 8.04
C GLY A 162 -5.52 -15.27 7.89
N LEU A 163 -4.64 -14.44 7.31
CA LEU A 163 -4.93 -13.02 7.07
C LEU A 163 -6.21 -12.86 6.23
N GLY A 164 -7.02 -11.86 6.58
CA GLY A 164 -8.30 -11.59 5.91
C GLY A 164 -8.13 -11.35 4.42
N TYR A 165 -7.07 -10.65 4.01
CA TYR A 165 -6.75 -10.46 2.60
C TYR A 165 -5.30 -10.04 2.33
N LEU A 166 -4.88 -10.28 1.09
CA LEU A 166 -3.68 -9.70 0.48
C LEU A 166 -4.10 -8.69 -0.59
N HIS A 167 -3.66 -7.45 -0.47
CA HIS A 167 -3.94 -6.36 -1.39
C HIS A 167 -2.68 -6.02 -2.19
N VAL A 168 -2.73 -6.17 -3.51
CA VAL A 168 -1.56 -6.01 -4.37
C VAL A 168 -1.76 -4.89 -5.37
N THR A 169 -0.86 -3.91 -5.35
CA THR A 169 -0.73 -2.92 -6.43
C THR A 169 0.02 -3.57 -7.59
N GLU A 170 -0.69 -3.91 -8.66
CA GLU A 170 -0.17 -4.62 -9.84
C GLU A 170 0.45 -3.66 -10.86
N ALA A 171 1.78 -3.61 -10.87
CA ALA A 171 2.64 -2.69 -11.61
C ALA A 171 2.94 -1.36 -10.89
N SER A 172 3.84 -0.59 -11.49
CA SER A 172 4.27 0.70 -10.96
C SER A 172 3.17 1.77 -11.05
N MET A 173 3.11 2.63 -10.04
CA MET A 173 2.16 3.74 -10.01
C MET A 173 2.41 4.71 -11.17
N GLY A 174 1.33 5.16 -11.82
CA GLY A 174 1.41 5.98 -13.03
C GLY A 174 1.37 5.17 -14.33
N PHE A 175 1.44 3.84 -14.25
CA PHE A 175 1.10 2.97 -15.36
C PHE A 175 -0.43 2.78 -15.44
N THR A 176 -1.04 3.13 -16.57
CA THR A 176 -2.47 2.93 -16.81
C THR A 176 -2.66 1.98 -17.98
N GLY A 177 -3.21 0.79 -17.70
CA GLY A 177 -3.60 -0.19 -18.72
C GLY A 177 -3.22 -1.62 -18.33
N HIS A 178 -4.17 -2.54 -18.39
CA HIS A 178 -3.91 -3.99 -18.33
C HIS A 178 -3.48 -4.55 -19.70
N ILE A 179 -2.83 -3.72 -20.51
CA ILE A 179 -2.52 -4.02 -21.91
C ILE A 179 -1.35 -5.02 -21.98
N GLU A 180 -1.57 -6.14 -22.67
CA GLU A 180 -0.52 -7.05 -23.15
C GLU A 180 0.66 -6.25 -23.71
N GLY A 181 1.87 -6.51 -23.20
CA GLY A 181 3.11 -5.98 -23.80
C GLY A 181 3.79 -4.83 -23.04
N SER A 182 3.29 -4.42 -21.88
CA SER A 182 4.16 -3.77 -20.88
C SER A 182 4.77 -4.84 -19.98
N ALA A 183 6.10 -4.85 -19.85
CA ALA A 183 6.80 -5.89 -19.11
C ALA A 183 6.55 -5.74 -17.60
N ARG A 184 5.40 -6.23 -17.13
CA ARG A 184 5.26 -6.69 -15.74
C ARG A 184 6.40 -7.68 -15.52
N ASN A 185 7.29 -7.37 -14.58
CA ASN A 185 8.38 -8.24 -14.17
C ASN A 185 7.89 -9.25 -13.13
N VAL A 186 6.64 -9.12 -12.68
CA VAL A 186 6.00 -9.97 -11.69
C VAL A 186 4.77 -10.67 -12.28
N ASP A 187 4.72 -11.98 -12.13
CA ASP A 187 3.55 -12.83 -12.34
C ASP A 187 2.63 -12.76 -11.10
N TYR A 188 1.62 -11.89 -11.18
CA TYR A 188 0.61 -11.73 -10.14
C TYR A 188 -0.30 -12.96 -9.99
N GLY A 189 -0.50 -13.74 -11.05
CA GLY A 189 -1.27 -14.99 -10.99
C GLY A 189 -0.56 -16.01 -10.10
N LYS A 190 0.78 -16.05 -10.16
CA LYS A 190 1.59 -16.85 -9.25
C LYS A 190 1.45 -16.38 -7.80
N LEU A 191 1.51 -15.07 -7.52
CA LEU A 191 1.27 -14.55 -6.16
C LEU A 191 -0.15 -14.88 -5.66
N ARG A 192 -1.18 -14.72 -6.50
CA ARG A 192 -2.57 -15.13 -6.20
C ARG A 192 -2.66 -16.61 -5.84
N SER A 193 -1.93 -17.48 -6.54
CA SER A 193 -1.95 -18.92 -6.29
C SER A 193 -1.28 -19.34 -4.97
N LEU A 194 -0.33 -18.54 -4.47
CA LEU A 194 0.38 -18.79 -3.22
C LEU A 194 -0.39 -18.31 -1.99
N PHE A 195 -1.29 -17.34 -2.16
CA PHE A 195 -2.12 -16.83 -1.07
C PHE A 195 -3.50 -17.51 -1.05
N PRO A 196 -3.82 -18.31 -0.02
CA PRO A 196 -5.09 -19.04 0.03
C PRO A 196 -6.30 -18.16 0.40
N GLY A 197 -6.06 -16.98 0.97
CA GLY A 197 -7.12 -16.04 1.38
C GLY A 197 -7.62 -15.14 0.24
N THR A 198 -8.39 -14.11 0.62
CA THR A 198 -8.92 -13.12 -0.33
C THR A 198 -7.80 -12.29 -0.95
N TYR A 199 -7.74 -12.24 -2.28
CA TYR A 199 -6.80 -11.42 -3.02
C TYR A 199 -7.49 -10.19 -3.62
N ILE A 200 -6.95 -9.01 -3.32
CA ILE A 200 -7.44 -7.72 -3.82
C ILE A 200 -6.46 -7.17 -4.85
N ALA A 201 -6.85 -7.13 -6.12
CA ALA A 201 -6.06 -6.50 -7.16
C ALA A 201 -6.27 -4.98 -7.18
N ASN A 202 -5.21 -4.24 -7.48
CA ASN A 202 -5.23 -2.79 -7.58
C ASN A 202 -4.27 -2.31 -8.67
N ASN A 203 -4.45 -1.05 -9.09
CA ASN A 203 -3.69 -0.29 -10.10
C ASN A 203 -4.34 -0.26 -11.50
N GLY A 204 -5.03 0.84 -11.81
CA GLY A 204 -5.44 1.15 -13.19
C GLY A 204 -6.67 0.41 -13.73
N TYR A 205 -7.34 -0.41 -12.92
CA TYR A 205 -8.53 -1.17 -13.33
C TYR A 205 -9.66 -0.26 -13.82
N SER A 206 -10.22 -0.60 -14.99
CA SER A 206 -11.56 -0.17 -15.39
C SER A 206 -12.63 -1.11 -14.81
N LYS A 207 -13.91 -0.77 -14.97
CA LYS A 207 -15.02 -1.68 -14.64
C LYS A 207 -14.87 -3.02 -15.37
N ALA A 208 -14.62 -2.98 -16.68
CA ALA A 208 -14.54 -4.18 -17.51
C ALA A 208 -13.35 -5.07 -17.12
N ASP A 209 -12.19 -4.47 -16.85
CA ASP A 209 -11.00 -5.23 -16.42
C ASP A 209 -11.24 -5.88 -15.05
N ALA A 210 -11.95 -5.18 -14.15
CA ALA A 210 -12.26 -5.71 -12.83
C ALA A 210 -13.25 -6.87 -12.90
N GLU A 211 -14.29 -6.77 -13.72
CA GLU A 211 -15.22 -7.86 -14.00
C GLU A 211 -14.49 -9.08 -14.57
N PHE A 212 -13.58 -8.87 -15.53
CA PHE A 212 -12.77 -9.94 -16.09
C PHE A 212 -11.84 -10.59 -15.05
N ALA A 213 -11.16 -9.80 -14.23
CA ALA A 213 -10.25 -10.31 -13.20
C ALA A 213 -10.97 -11.17 -12.15
N ILE A 214 -12.19 -10.78 -11.76
CA ILE A 214 -13.01 -11.56 -10.84
C ILE A 214 -13.53 -12.84 -11.50
N LEU A 215 -14.11 -12.74 -12.71
CA LEU A 215 -14.67 -13.89 -13.41
C LEU A 215 -13.63 -14.93 -13.82
N SER A 216 -12.39 -14.51 -14.08
CA SER A 216 -11.27 -15.41 -14.38
C SER A 216 -10.61 -16.04 -13.14
N GLY A 217 -10.97 -15.59 -11.93
CA GLY A 217 -10.33 -16.03 -10.68
C GLY A 217 -8.96 -15.40 -10.41
N HIS A 218 -8.56 -14.39 -11.19
CA HIS A 218 -7.32 -13.63 -10.97
C HIS A 218 -7.34 -12.85 -9.65
N ALA A 219 -8.51 -12.34 -9.25
CA ALA A 219 -8.70 -11.65 -7.98
C ALA A 219 -10.09 -11.94 -7.41
N ASP A 220 -10.21 -11.88 -6.08
CA ASP A 220 -11.52 -12.00 -5.42
C ASP A 220 -12.19 -10.62 -5.30
N LEU A 221 -11.39 -9.56 -5.18
CA LEU A 221 -11.82 -8.17 -5.11
C LEU A 221 -10.91 -7.27 -5.95
N VAL A 222 -11.42 -6.10 -6.36
CA VAL A 222 -10.63 -5.06 -7.05
C VAL A 222 -10.81 -3.72 -6.35
N ALA A 223 -9.70 -3.07 -5.98
CA ALA A 223 -9.70 -1.78 -5.31
C ALA A 223 -9.54 -0.61 -6.30
N PHE A 224 -10.40 0.40 -6.17
CA PHE A 224 -10.39 1.62 -6.98
C PHE A 224 -10.02 2.83 -6.13
N GLY A 225 -8.98 3.58 -6.53
CA GLY A 225 -8.56 4.82 -5.88
C GLY A 225 -9.15 6.05 -6.58
N THR A 226 -8.48 6.50 -7.65
CA THR A 226 -8.88 7.66 -8.47
C THR A 226 -10.37 7.68 -8.86
N PRO A 227 -10.98 6.57 -9.32
CA PRO A 227 -12.41 6.58 -9.64
C PRO A 227 -13.30 6.84 -8.44
N PHE A 228 -12.95 6.30 -7.25
CA PHE A 228 -13.74 6.48 -6.04
C PHE A 228 -13.63 7.89 -5.47
N LEU A 229 -12.45 8.52 -5.57
CA LEU A 229 -12.26 9.92 -5.17
C LEU A 229 -13.25 10.85 -5.87
N ALA A 230 -13.37 10.70 -7.19
CA ALA A 230 -14.23 11.56 -8.00
C ALA A 230 -15.71 11.11 -8.01
N ASN A 231 -16.03 9.91 -7.53
CA ASN A 231 -17.37 9.32 -7.63
C ASN A 231 -17.77 8.69 -6.29
N PRO A 232 -18.41 9.44 -5.38
CA PRO A 232 -18.81 8.91 -4.08
C PRO A 232 -19.81 7.75 -4.19
N ASP A 233 -20.52 7.65 -5.31
CA ASP A 233 -21.43 6.58 -5.68
C ASP A 233 -20.90 5.65 -6.78
N LEU A 234 -19.57 5.46 -6.88
CA LEU A 234 -18.92 4.65 -7.91
C LEU A 234 -19.58 3.27 -8.11
N VAL A 235 -19.93 2.58 -7.02
CA VAL A 235 -20.59 1.27 -7.07
C VAL A 235 -21.92 1.33 -7.84
N ARG A 236 -22.73 2.35 -7.58
CA ARG A 236 -23.99 2.57 -8.31
C ARG A 236 -23.72 2.87 -9.77
N ARG A 237 -22.73 3.73 -10.07
CA ARG A 237 -22.37 4.07 -11.45
C ARG A 237 -21.91 2.85 -12.24
N PHE A 238 -21.12 1.98 -11.63
CA PHE A 238 -20.74 0.71 -12.27
C PHE A 238 -21.94 -0.21 -12.46
N ARG A 239 -22.78 -0.42 -11.43
CA ARG A 239 -23.96 -1.27 -11.54
C ARG A 239 -24.90 -0.81 -12.67
N ASP A 240 -25.16 0.49 -12.74
CA ASP A 240 -26.16 1.09 -13.62
C ASP A 240 -25.54 1.61 -14.95
N ASN A 241 -24.25 1.36 -15.20
CA ASN A 241 -23.49 1.89 -16.35
C ASN A 241 -23.59 3.42 -16.53
N LEU A 242 -23.59 4.17 -15.43
CA LEU A 242 -23.65 5.64 -15.46
C LEU A 242 -22.26 6.23 -15.76
N PRO A 243 -22.19 7.41 -16.41
CA PRO A 243 -20.94 8.11 -16.64
C PRO A 243 -20.20 8.38 -15.32
N LEU A 244 -18.86 8.33 -15.34
CA LEU A 244 -18.04 8.77 -14.22
C LEU A 244 -17.79 10.27 -14.29
N ASN A 245 -17.69 10.92 -13.13
CA ASN A 245 -17.22 12.28 -13.02
C ASN A 245 -15.77 12.39 -13.52
N THR A 246 -15.45 13.51 -14.16
CA THR A 246 -14.08 13.85 -14.54
C THR A 246 -13.26 14.16 -13.30
N VAL A 247 -12.11 13.52 -13.16
CA VAL A 247 -11.21 13.76 -12.05
C VAL A 247 -10.34 14.99 -12.29
N ASP A 248 -10.21 15.85 -11.28
CA ASP A 248 -9.22 16.90 -11.23
C ASP A 248 -8.02 16.46 -10.38
N LYS A 249 -6.88 16.20 -11.02
CA LYS A 249 -5.66 15.78 -10.30
C LYS A 249 -4.99 16.92 -9.54
N THR A 250 -5.31 18.17 -9.85
CA THR A 250 -4.69 19.34 -9.21
C THR A 250 -5.21 19.54 -7.78
N THR A 251 -6.33 18.92 -7.43
CA THR A 251 -7.01 19.06 -6.13
C THR A 251 -6.75 17.90 -5.17
N PHE A 252 -5.97 16.88 -5.55
CA PHE A 252 -5.77 15.68 -4.71
C PHE A 252 -5.13 15.99 -3.34
N TYR A 253 -4.24 16.97 -3.30
CA TYR A 253 -3.42 17.27 -2.12
C TYR A 253 -3.35 18.77 -1.82
N ILE A 254 -4.48 19.49 -1.92
CA ILE A 254 -4.56 20.93 -1.63
C ILE A 254 -5.23 21.25 -0.28
N GLY A 255 -5.97 20.29 0.29
CA GLY A 255 -6.79 20.49 1.49
C GLY A 255 -8.10 21.24 1.21
N GLY A 256 -9.01 21.23 2.19
CA GLY A 256 -10.34 21.82 2.05
C GLY A 256 -11.36 20.91 1.34
N GLU A 257 -12.47 21.50 0.91
CA GLU A 257 -13.62 20.79 0.34
C GLU A 257 -13.49 20.53 -1.16
N THR A 258 -12.80 21.43 -1.88
CA THR A 258 -12.68 21.40 -3.34
C THR A 258 -11.91 20.16 -3.83
N GLY A 259 -12.56 19.36 -4.66
CA GLY A 259 -12.01 18.09 -5.15
C GLY A 259 -11.97 16.98 -4.10
N TYR A 260 -12.71 17.12 -3.00
CA TYR A 260 -12.77 16.14 -1.91
C TYR A 260 -14.20 15.69 -1.62
N ASN A 261 -15.08 16.60 -1.19
CA ASN A 261 -16.48 16.29 -0.83
C ASN A 261 -17.51 17.02 -1.70
N ASP A 262 -17.07 17.68 -2.77
CA ASP A 262 -17.88 18.46 -3.70
C ASP A 262 -18.12 17.75 -5.05
N TYR A 263 -17.60 16.53 -5.24
CA TYR A 263 -17.95 15.71 -6.40
C TYR A 263 -19.42 15.29 -6.36
N PRO A 264 -20.20 15.49 -7.45
CA PRO A 264 -21.63 15.23 -7.43
C PRO A 264 -21.94 13.73 -7.46
N PHE A 265 -23.06 13.35 -6.83
CA PHE A 265 -23.71 12.06 -7.03
C PHE A 265 -24.41 11.99 -8.39
N ALA A 266 -24.65 10.80 -8.92
CA ALA A 266 -25.43 10.64 -10.14
C ALA A 266 -26.91 10.98 -9.90
N ASP A 267 -27.49 11.80 -10.79
CA ASP A 267 -28.90 12.19 -10.73
C ASP A 267 -29.84 10.97 -10.64
N GLN A 268 -30.82 11.04 -9.75
CA GLN A 268 -31.78 9.95 -9.53
C GLN A 268 -32.65 9.69 -10.77
N ASN A 269 -32.82 10.68 -11.65
CA ASN A 269 -33.72 10.62 -12.81
C ASN A 269 -33.09 10.02 -14.08
N LEU A 270 -31.79 9.71 -14.09
CA LEU A 270 -31.12 9.14 -15.27
C LEU A 270 -31.40 7.64 -15.48
N VAL A 271 -32.15 7.00 -14.57
CA VAL A 271 -32.47 5.56 -14.61
C VAL A 271 -33.67 5.24 -15.51
N SER A 272 -34.42 6.24 -15.99
CA SER A 272 -35.69 6.03 -16.71
C SER A 272 -35.59 6.00 -18.24
N ALA A 273 -34.43 5.74 -18.82
CA ALA A 273 -34.26 5.66 -20.27
C ALA A 273 -33.43 4.43 -20.68
N ALA A 274 -34.03 3.25 -20.54
CA ALA A 274 -33.64 2.03 -21.25
C ALA A 274 -34.89 1.19 -21.52
#